data_AF-A0AA39IPK0-F1
#
_entry.id   AF-A0AA39IPK0-F1
#
_cell.length_a   1.000
_cell.length_b   1.000
_cell.length_c   1.000
_cell.angle_alpha   90.00
_cell.angle_beta   90.00
_cell.angle_gamma   90.00
#
_symmetry.space_group_name_H-M   'P 1'
#
loop_
_entity.id
_entity.type
_entity.pdbx_description
1 polymer ?
#
loop_
_entity_poly.entity_id
_entity_poly.type
_entity_poly.pdbx_seq_one_letter_code
_entity_poly.pdbx_strand_id
1 'polypeptide(L)'
;MLFFGFTFVICFHRAKKGHKATTSSKINYCVKYMFMVHGTITVTAHITDFAALKAGILIANYIGYMLKQVALFEFLSVILLCTTTLTFQIFIYRQKPLRLVWDKSPSLCLFFISITLLAVQDITLSCQWILFGLGIVKNGSDNTFFLLIVAHFGLIIRQFHNCATIALFAQRVHHLLRPTHNVKKFNHTVLGVLFLFFTAGSTTATYNMVVHAKSNGRPVPDGCFSFNCMAPNGASVRLWSSIFTVCITVVIMVLGSYMLYLLHRYRKSKQSVIDRKRNKFALYVFYVRFVCETIPFLVDVLLSTTAGIDLGKIVGPFGALGSATDFTIKTVVYFFLTRQHKTSGVALYRLT
;
A
#
# COMPACT_ATOMS: atom_id res chain seq x y z
N MET A 1 -1.99 -13.29 3.60
CA MET A 1 -2.43 -12.31 2.57
C MET A 1 -3.35 -12.92 1.50
N LEU A 2 -3.05 -14.10 0.95
CA LEU A 2 -3.98 -14.84 0.06
C LEU A 2 -5.39 -15.03 0.67
N PHE A 3 -5.46 -15.24 1.99
CA PHE A 3 -6.72 -15.30 2.75
C PHE A 3 -7.55 -14.01 2.68
N PHE A 4 -6.93 -12.82 2.61
CA PHE A 4 -7.65 -11.54 2.52
C PHE A 4 -8.30 -11.37 1.15
N GLY A 5 -7.60 -11.73 0.06
CA GLY A 5 -8.15 -11.73 -1.29
C GLY A 5 -9.31 -12.71 -1.45
N PHE A 6 -9.15 -13.95 -0.97
CA PHE A 6 -10.19 -14.97 -1.01
C PHE A 6 -11.42 -14.61 -0.17
N THR A 7 -11.22 -14.05 1.03
CA THR A 7 -12.32 -13.62 1.90
C THR A 7 -13.10 -12.45 1.29
N PHE A 8 -12.41 -11.52 0.63
CA PHE A 8 -13.06 -10.41 -0.09
C PHE A 8 -13.94 -10.92 -1.23
N VAL A 9 -13.44 -11.87 -2.03
CA VAL A 9 -14.19 -12.49 -3.14
C VAL A 9 -15.39 -13.32 -2.64
N ILE A 10 -15.20 -14.13 -1.60
CA ILE A 10 -16.28 -14.93 -0.98
C ILE A 10 -17.37 -14.04 -0.39
N CYS A 11 -16.99 -12.95 0.31
CA CYS A 11 -17.94 -12.04 0.92
C CYS A 11 -18.76 -11.30 -0.15
N PHE A 12 -18.12 -10.93 -1.27
CA PHE A 12 -18.80 -10.33 -2.42
C PHE A 12 -19.76 -11.30 -3.12
N HIS A 13 -19.37 -12.58 -3.26
CA HIS A 13 -20.21 -13.62 -3.83
C HIS A 13 -21.43 -13.95 -2.95
N ARG A 14 -21.27 -13.99 -1.62
CA ARG A 14 -22.38 -14.17 -0.66
C ARG A 14 -23.33 -12.97 -0.63
N ALA A 15 -22.82 -11.74 -0.71
CA ALA A 15 -23.66 -10.54 -0.78
C ALA A 15 -24.55 -10.48 -2.04
N LYS A 16 -24.19 -11.22 -3.10
CA LYS A 16 -25.01 -11.34 -4.32
C LYS A 16 -26.22 -12.26 -4.12
N LYS A 17 -26.14 -13.28 -3.24
CA LYS A 17 -27.21 -14.27 -3.01
C LYS A 17 -28.23 -13.87 -1.93
N GLY A 18 -27.91 -12.93 -1.04
CA GLY A 18 -28.82 -12.48 0.04
C GLY A 18 -29.40 -11.08 -0.19
N HIS A 19 -30.73 -10.99 -0.24
CA HIS A 19 -31.57 -9.79 -0.15
C HIS A 19 -31.42 -8.64 -1.18
N LYS A 20 -32.57 -7.99 -1.46
CA LYS A 20 -32.76 -6.69 -2.13
C LYS A 20 -32.21 -5.51 -1.30
N ALA A 21 -31.06 -5.67 -0.65
CA ALA A 21 -30.38 -4.57 0.02
C ALA A 21 -29.73 -3.66 -1.02
N THR A 22 -29.85 -2.34 -0.84
CA THR A 22 -29.18 -1.35 -1.70
C THR A 22 -27.67 -1.61 -1.73
N THR A 23 -27.01 -1.37 -2.86
CA THR A 23 -25.57 -1.64 -3.06
C THR A 23 -24.68 -0.98 -2.00
N SER A 24 -25.13 0.13 -1.41
CA SER A 24 -24.48 0.82 -0.28
C SER A 24 -24.56 0.04 1.03
N SER A 25 -25.68 -0.63 1.30
CA SER A 25 -25.84 -1.55 2.43
C SER A 25 -24.90 -2.75 2.29
N LYS A 26 -24.81 -3.36 1.10
CA LYS A 26 -23.95 -4.52 0.84
C LYS A 26 -22.45 -4.22 1.03
N ILE A 27 -21.97 -3.06 0.60
CA ILE A 27 -20.57 -2.65 0.81
C ILE A 27 -20.32 -2.35 2.29
N ASN A 28 -21.22 -1.62 2.96
CA ASN A 28 -21.07 -1.41 4.41
C ASN A 28 -21.15 -2.74 5.17
N TYR A 29 -21.94 -3.72 4.71
CA TYR A 29 -22.00 -5.06 5.29
C TYR A 29 -20.71 -5.81 5.05
N CYS A 30 -20.20 -5.93 3.81
CA CYS A 30 -18.90 -6.55 3.51
C CYS A 30 -17.77 -5.93 4.32
N VAL A 31 -17.73 -4.60 4.41
CA VAL A 31 -16.70 -3.89 5.18
C VAL A 31 -16.89 -4.16 6.66
N LYS A 32 -18.09 -4.00 7.21
CA LYS A 32 -18.37 -4.26 8.63
C LYS A 32 -18.13 -5.73 8.99
N TYR A 33 -18.45 -6.67 8.11
CA TYR A 33 -18.18 -8.10 8.25
C TYR A 33 -16.68 -8.38 8.16
N MET A 34 -15.98 -7.78 7.20
CA MET A 34 -14.53 -7.89 7.08
C MET A 34 -13.82 -7.32 8.32
N PHE A 35 -14.32 -6.23 8.93
CA PHE A 35 -13.78 -5.64 10.16
C PHE A 35 -14.25 -6.29 11.48
N MET A 36 -15.40 -6.98 11.50
CA MET A 36 -15.98 -7.63 12.69
C MET A 36 -15.62 -9.12 12.75
N VAL A 37 -15.47 -9.77 11.59
CA VAL A 37 -14.92 -11.12 11.44
C VAL A 37 -13.40 -11.05 11.54
N HIS A 38 -12.68 -10.18 10.82
CA HIS A 38 -11.33 -9.81 11.28
C HIS A 38 -11.47 -8.93 12.54
N GLY A 39 -10.46 -8.43 13.22
CA GLY A 39 -10.68 -7.66 14.48
C GLY A 39 -11.10 -8.52 15.69
N THR A 40 -12.18 -9.30 15.62
CA THR A 40 -12.53 -10.27 16.68
C THR A 40 -11.91 -11.64 16.44
N ILE A 41 -11.84 -12.14 15.20
CA ILE A 41 -11.12 -13.38 14.88
C ILE A 41 -9.63 -13.11 14.70
N THR A 42 -9.18 -11.90 14.36
CA THR A 42 -7.74 -11.70 14.06
C THR A 42 -6.88 -11.42 15.29
N VAL A 43 -7.42 -11.00 16.43
CA VAL A 43 -6.61 -10.93 17.66
C VAL A 43 -6.48 -12.30 18.34
N THR A 44 -7.53 -13.12 18.32
CA THR A 44 -7.49 -14.48 18.90
C THR A 44 -6.93 -15.53 17.93
N ALA A 45 -7.22 -15.44 16.62
CA ALA A 45 -6.57 -16.29 15.61
C ALA A 45 -5.11 -15.88 15.37
N HIS A 46 -4.67 -14.63 15.57
CA HIS A 46 -3.23 -14.34 15.50
C HIS A 46 -2.42 -14.97 16.63
N ILE A 47 -3.03 -15.35 17.76
CA ILE A 47 -2.34 -16.02 18.87
C ILE A 47 -2.30 -17.55 18.64
N THR A 48 -3.36 -18.15 18.12
CA THR A 48 -3.37 -19.58 17.75
C THR A 48 -2.68 -19.85 16.40
N ASP A 49 -2.76 -18.93 15.44
CA ASP A 49 -1.92 -18.91 14.23
C ASP A 49 -0.46 -18.60 14.58
N PHE A 50 -0.13 -18.01 15.74
CA PHE A 50 1.28 -17.88 16.15
C PHE A 50 1.92 -19.25 16.45
N ALA A 51 1.12 -20.22 16.90
CA ALA A 51 1.55 -21.61 17.09
C ALA A 51 1.65 -22.36 15.75
N ALA A 52 0.72 -22.12 14.82
CA ALA A 52 0.79 -22.65 13.44
C ALA A 52 1.89 -21.97 12.60
N LEU A 53 2.18 -20.70 12.85
CA LEU A 53 3.30 -19.94 12.30
C LEU A 53 4.60 -20.44 12.92
N LYS A 54 4.64 -20.77 14.22
CA LYS A 54 5.80 -21.48 14.83
C LYS A 54 6.01 -22.86 14.22
N ALA A 55 4.96 -23.64 13.99
CA ALA A 55 5.04 -24.95 13.34
C ALA A 55 5.45 -24.83 11.85
N GLY A 56 4.92 -23.84 11.15
CA GLY A 56 5.29 -23.49 9.78
C GLY A 56 6.72 -22.94 9.67
N ILE A 57 7.19 -22.18 10.65
CA ILE A 57 8.57 -21.69 10.76
C ILE A 57 9.53 -22.84 11.13
N LEU A 58 9.11 -23.81 11.96
CA LEU A 58 9.88 -25.02 12.24
C LEU A 58 10.02 -25.90 11.00
N ILE A 59 8.96 -26.02 10.18
CA ILE A 59 9.00 -26.71 8.88
C ILE A 59 9.82 -25.91 7.85
N ALA A 60 9.72 -24.58 7.84
CA ALA A 60 10.49 -23.71 6.95
C ALA A 60 11.98 -23.63 7.32
N ASN A 61 12.34 -23.77 8.60
CA ASN A 61 13.74 -23.90 9.02
C ASN A 61 14.33 -25.27 8.65
N TYR A 62 13.50 -26.30 8.49
CA TYR A 62 13.91 -27.60 7.95
C TYR A 62 14.00 -27.60 6.40
N ILE A 63 13.35 -26.63 5.75
CA ILE A 63 13.34 -26.42 4.30
C ILE A 63 13.96 -25.04 4.04
N GLY A 64 15.27 -24.88 4.27
CA GLY A 64 16.01 -23.61 4.14
C GLY A 64 16.02 -22.96 2.74
N TYR A 65 15.18 -23.43 1.82
CA TYR A 65 14.98 -22.89 0.49
C TYR A 65 13.49 -22.58 0.30
N MET A 66 13.15 -21.31 0.13
CA MET A 66 11.86 -20.97 -0.45
C MET A 66 11.80 -21.67 -1.80
N LEU A 67 10.78 -22.53 -1.99
CA LEU A 67 10.56 -23.16 -3.28
C LEU A 67 10.44 -22.05 -4.33
N LYS A 68 11.38 -22.02 -5.27
CA LYS A 68 11.40 -21.08 -6.41
C LYS A 68 10.02 -20.91 -7.06
N GLN A 69 9.23 -21.98 -7.10
CA GLN A 69 7.85 -22.01 -7.58
C GLN A 69 6.91 -21.06 -6.81
N VAL A 70 7.04 -20.99 -5.48
CA VAL A 70 6.22 -20.12 -4.62
C VAL A 70 6.58 -18.65 -4.88
N ALA A 71 7.87 -18.32 -4.94
CA ALA A 71 8.32 -16.96 -5.26
C ALA A 71 7.79 -16.49 -6.64
N LEU A 72 7.87 -17.36 -7.65
CA LEU A 72 7.33 -17.08 -8.99
C LEU A 72 5.81 -16.84 -8.95
N PHE A 73 5.06 -17.64 -8.20
CA PHE A 73 3.62 -17.45 -8.03
C PHE A 73 3.27 -16.13 -7.33
N GLU A 74 4.06 -15.70 -6.35
CA GLU A 74 3.89 -14.41 -5.68
C GLU A 74 4.14 -13.24 -6.63
N PHE A 75 5.21 -13.27 -7.42
CA PHE A 75 5.46 -12.23 -8.44
C PHE A 75 4.38 -12.18 -9.52
N LEU A 76 3.86 -13.32 -9.96
CA LEU A 76 2.71 -13.36 -10.87
C LEU A 76 1.45 -12.74 -10.24
N SER A 77 1.23 -12.99 -8.95
CA SER A 77 0.13 -12.39 -8.19
C SER A 77 0.28 -10.86 -8.08
N VAL A 78 1.50 -10.36 -7.88
CA VAL A 78 1.80 -8.91 -7.90
C VAL A 78 1.42 -8.32 -9.26
N ILE A 79 1.86 -8.93 -10.37
CA ILE A 79 1.53 -8.44 -11.73
C ILE A 79 0.01 -8.38 -11.94
N LEU A 80 -0.74 -9.41 -11.51
CA LEU A 80 -2.20 -9.44 -11.63
C LEU A 80 -2.88 -8.32 -10.82
N LEU A 81 -2.42 -8.05 -9.60
CA LEU A 81 -2.95 -6.99 -8.74
C LEU A 81 -2.63 -5.60 -9.32
N CYS A 82 -1.40 -5.40 -9.80
CA CYS A 82 -0.97 -4.14 -10.43
C CYS A 82 -1.75 -3.85 -11.71
N THR A 83 -1.91 -4.84 -12.59
CA THR A 83 -2.70 -4.69 -13.82
C THR A 83 -4.16 -4.37 -13.51
N THR A 84 -4.76 -5.06 -12.53
CA THR A 84 -6.11 -4.75 -12.02
C THR A 84 -6.20 -3.29 -11.55
N THR A 85 -5.22 -2.84 -10.76
CA THR A 85 -5.15 -1.45 -10.29
C THR A 85 -5.13 -0.46 -11.43
N LEU A 86 -4.24 -0.65 -12.42
CA LEU A 86 -4.12 0.22 -13.58
C LEU A 86 -5.42 0.25 -14.40
N THR A 87 -6.07 -0.90 -14.59
CA THR A 87 -7.38 -0.98 -15.26
C THR A 87 -8.44 -0.14 -14.53
N PHE A 88 -8.56 -0.26 -13.20
CA PHE A 88 -9.50 0.57 -12.42
C PHE A 88 -9.14 2.05 -12.45
N GLN A 89 -7.85 2.41 -12.45
CA GLN A 89 -7.42 3.80 -12.59
C GLN A 89 -7.78 4.39 -13.95
N ILE A 90 -7.63 3.64 -15.05
CA ILE A 90 -8.09 4.07 -16.37
C ILE A 90 -9.59 4.38 -16.32
N PHE A 91 -10.41 3.52 -15.71
CA PHE A 91 -11.84 3.79 -15.54
C PHE A 91 -12.12 5.03 -14.67
N ILE A 92 -11.33 5.27 -13.62
CA ILE A 92 -11.43 6.48 -12.79
C ILE A 92 -11.10 7.73 -13.61
N TYR A 93 -10.01 7.71 -14.37
CA TYR A 93 -9.56 8.85 -15.18
C TYR A 93 -10.49 9.16 -16.34
N ARG A 94 -11.12 8.13 -16.94
CA ARG A 94 -12.20 8.33 -17.94
C ARG A 94 -13.43 9.00 -17.35
N GLN A 95 -13.71 8.83 -16.05
CA GLN A 95 -14.83 9.51 -15.39
C GLN A 95 -14.49 10.93 -14.95
N LYS A 96 -13.25 11.18 -14.54
CA LYS A 96 -12.77 12.48 -14.07
C LYS A 96 -11.32 12.67 -14.52
N PRO A 97 -11.03 13.60 -15.45
CA PRO A 97 -9.68 13.82 -15.92
C PRO A 97 -8.79 14.31 -14.76
N LEU A 98 -7.52 13.91 -14.77
CA LEU A 98 -6.54 14.23 -13.73
C LEU A 98 -6.46 15.73 -13.43
N ARG A 99 -6.53 16.58 -14.46
CA ARG A 99 -6.57 18.05 -14.33
C ARG A 99 -7.71 18.51 -13.42
N LEU A 100 -8.91 17.97 -13.60
CA LEU A 100 -10.07 18.32 -12.77
C LEU A 100 -9.96 17.78 -11.34
N VAL A 101 -9.26 16.66 -11.14
CA VAL A 101 -8.97 16.14 -9.80
C VAL A 101 -7.93 17.04 -9.10
N TRP A 102 -6.90 17.47 -9.83
CA TRP A 102 -5.87 18.38 -9.35
C TRP A 102 -6.46 19.70 -8.84
N ASP A 103 -7.30 20.34 -9.65
CA ASP A 103 -7.93 21.63 -9.31
C ASP A 103 -8.79 21.56 -8.04
N LYS A 104 -9.41 20.39 -7.80
CA LYS A 104 -10.29 20.16 -6.64
C LYS A 104 -9.55 19.65 -5.40
N SER A 105 -8.53 18.82 -5.58
CA SER A 105 -7.83 18.14 -4.49
C SER A 105 -6.45 17.67 -4.97
N PRO A 106 -5.42 18.54 -4.95
CA PRO A 106 -4.11 18.21 -5.49
C PRO A 106 -3.47 17.02 -4.76
N SER A 107 -3.67 16.89 -3.44
CA SER A 107 -3.19 15.72 -2.67
C SER A 107 -3.76 14.39 -3.17
N LEU A 108 -5.04 14.37 -3.56
CA LEU A 108 -5.70 13.17 -4.07
C LEU A 108 -5.21 12.83 -5.48
N CYS A 109 -4.92 13.85 -6.28
CA CYS A 109 -4.31 13.67 -7.60
C CYS A 109 -2.91 13.04 -7.47
N LEU A 110 -2.04 13.61 -6.62
CA LEU A 110 -0.71 13.07 -6.34
C LEU A 110 -0.78 11.65 -5.76
N PHE A 111 -1.76 11.40 -4.89
CA PHE A 111 -2.01 10.06 -4.36
C PHE A 111 -2.30 9.04 -5.47
N PHE A 112 -3.18 9.36 -6.44
CA PHE A 112 -3.43 8.45 -7.56
C PHE A 112 -2.24 8.30 -8.51
N ILE A 113 -1.54 9.40 -8.83
CA ILE A 113 -0.32 9.36 -9.64
C ILE A 113 0.72 8.45 -8.98
N SER A 114 0.92 8.57 -7.67
CA SER A 114 1.87 7.73 -6.94
C SER A 114 1.48 6.24 -6.97
N ILE A 115 0.18 5.89 -6.91
CA ILE A 115 -0.28 4.51 -7.10
C ILE A 115 0.01 4.04 -8.53
N THR A 116 -0.21 4.88 -9.55
CA THR A 116 0.10 4.52 -10.95
C THR A 116 1.58 4.18 -11.08
N LEU A 117 2.46 5.02 -10.53
CA LEU A 117 3.90 4.83 -10.56
C LEU A 117 4.32 3.56 -9.80
N LEU A 118 3.76 3.31 -8.61
CA LEU A 118 4.02 2.09 -7.84
C LEU A 118 3.60 0.84 -8.61
N ALA A 119 2.40 0.81 -9.19
CA ALA A 119 1.92 -0.35 -9.92
C ALA A 119 2.79 -0.67 -11.14
N VAL A 120 3.23 0.34 -11.89
CA VAL A 120 4.16 0.16 -13.02
C VAL A 120 5.50 -0.37 -12.53
N GLN A 121 6.07 0.22 -11.48
CA GLN A 121 7.34 -0.21 -10.92
C GLN A 121 7.27 -1.64 -10.35
N ASP A 122 6.21 -2.01 -9.63
CA ASP A 122 6.03 -3.35 -9.06
C ASP A 122 5.87 -4.41 -10.18
N ILE A 123 5.25 -4.06 -11.32
CA ILE A 123 5.24 -4.92 -12.52
C ILE A 123 6.66 -5.10 -13.04
N THR A 124 7.41 -4.00 -13.25
CA THR A 124 8.78 -4.07 -13.76
C THR A 124 9.67 -4.92 -12.86
N LEU A 125 9.64 -4.67 -11.54
CA LEU A 125 10.39 -5.42 -10.54
C LEU A 125 10.01 -6.91 -10.57
N SER A 126 8.71 -7.23 -10.61
CA SER A 126 8.23 -8.62 -10.66
C SER A 126 8.67 -9.35 -11.93
N CYS A 127 8.59 -8.68 -13.08
CA CYS A 127 9.08 -9.24 -14.34
C CYS A 127 10.59 -9.52 -14.28
N GLN A 128 11.40 -8.59 -13.75
CA GLN A 128 12.83 -8.81 -13.58
C GLN A 128 13.13 -10.02 -12.69
N TRP A 129 12.45 -10.14 -11.55
CA TRP A 129 12.63 -11.27 -10.64
C TRP A 129 12.14 -12.60 -11.22
N ILE A 130 11.10 -12.60 -12.06
CA ILE A 130 10.68 -13.80 -12.79
C ILE A 130 11.76 -14.22 -13.80
N LEU A 131 12.30 -13.28 -14.59
CA LEU A 131 13.37 -13.57 -15.54
C LEU A 131 14.65 -14.08 -14.84
N PHE A 132 14.99 -13.48 -13.71
CA PHE A 132 16.07 -13.93 -12.84
C PHE A 132 15.80 -15.33 -12.28
N GLY A 133 14.60 -15.55 -11.74
CA GLY A 133 14.20 -16.85 -11.18
C GLY A 133 14.18 -17.96 -12.22
N LEU A 134 13.79 -17.68 -13.46
CA LEU A 134 13.83 -18.64 -14.57
C LEU A 134 15.24 -18.95 -15.07
N GLY A 135 16.27 -18.23 -14.60
CA GLY A 135 17.66 -18.41 -15.05
C GLY A 135 17.95 -17.79 -16.42
N ILE A 136 17.02 -16.97 -16.94
CA ILE A 136 17.23 -16.22 -18.20
C ILE A 136 18.27 -15.12 -17.97
N VAL A 137 18.19 -14.44 -16.82
CA VAL A 137 19.20 -13.48 -16.37
C VAL A 137 20.23 -14.22 -15.53
N LYS A 138 21.48 -14.32 -16.01
CA LYS A 138 22.57 -14.98 -15.29
C LYS A 138 22.82 -14.29 -13.94
N ASN A 139 23.02 -15.06 -12.88
CA ASN A 139 23.38 -14.54 -11.56
C ASN A 139 24.85 -14.07 -11.54
N GLY A 140 25.09 -12.85 -12.02
CA GLY A 140 26.41 -12.21 -12.06
C GLY A 140 26.38 -10.80 -11.47
N SER A 141 27.57 -10.23 -11.23
CA SER A 141 27.74 -8.87 -10.71
C SER A 141 27.02 -7.83 -11.58
N ASP A 142 27.12 -7.98 -12.89
CA ASP A 142 26.61 -7.00 -13.87
C ASP A 142 25.08 -6.95 -13.85
N ASN A 143 24.44 -8.10 -13.67
CA ASN A 143 22.98 -8.21 -13.60
C ASN A 143 22.43 -7.83 -12.21
N THR A 144 23.26 -7.93 -11.16
CA THR A 144 22.87 -7.51 -9.80
C THR A 144 22.62 -6.01 -9.76
N PHE A 145 23.41 -5.22 -10.50
CA PHE A 145 23.21 -3.78 -10.62
C PHE A 145 21.89 -3.42 -11.29
N PHE A 146 21.49 -4.16 -12.32
CA PHE A 146 20.20 -3.98 -12.99
C PHE A 146 19.00 -4.20 -12.05
N LEU A 147 19.07 -5.22 -11.18
CA LEU A 147 18.04 -5.46 -10.16
C LEU A 147 18.04 -4.37 -9.08
N LEU A 148 19.23 -3.90 -8.68
CA LEU A 148 19.40 -2.86 -7.68
C LEU A 148 18.77 -1.53 -8.11
N ILE A 149 18.99 -1.10 -9.36
CA ILE A 149 18.45 0.17 -9.88
C ILE A 149 16.92 0.21 -9.81
N VAL A 150 16.25 -0.84 -10.30
CA VAL A 150 14.77 -0.84 -10.35
C VAL A 150 14.17 -0.90 -8.95
N ALA A 151 14.80 -1.63 -8.04
CA ALA A 151 14.36 -1.65 -6.66
C ALA A 151 14.59 -0.30 -5.96
N HIS A 152 15.72 0.37 -6.22
CA HIS A 152 15.99 1.73 -5.73
C HIS A 152 14.95 2.74 -6.23
N PHE A 153 14.60 2.68 -7.51
CA PHE A 153 13.53 3.49 -8.07
C PHE A 153 12.19 3.22 -7.37
N GLY A 154 11.92 1.95 -7.05
CA GLY A 154 10.78 1.54 -6.21
C GLY A 154 10.78 2.19 -4.82
N LEU A 155 11.93 2.25 -4.16
CA LEU A 155 12.06 2.94 -2.86
C LEU A 155 11.73 4.43 -2.97
N ILE A 156 12.22 5.12 -4.02
CA ILE A 156 11.92 6.52 -4.26
C ILE A 156 10.43 6.74 -4.53
N ILE A 157 9.81 5.93 -5.38
CA ILE A 157 8.37 6.05 -5.66
C ILE A 157 7.54 5.76 -4.41
N ARG A 158 7.91 4.74 -3.62
CA ARG A 158 7.24 4.42 -2.35
C ARG A 158 7.33 5.60 -1.39
N GLN A 159 8.47 6.26 -1.34
CA GLN A 159 8.63 7.47 -0.55
C GLN A 159 7.70 8.60 -1.02
N PHE A 160 7.62 8.83 -2.32
CA PHE A 160 6.69 9.78 -2.91
C PHE A 160 5.22 9.46 -2.53
N HIS A 161 4.83 8.18 -2.60
CA HIS A 161 3.50 7.72 -2.21
C HIS A 161 3.19 8.00 -0.74
N ASN A 162 4.16 7.79 0.15
CA ASN A 162 3.99 8.06 1.56
C ASN A 162 3.80 9.57 1.82
N CYS A 163 4.58 10.43 1.17
CA CYS A 163 4.38 11.88 1.21
C CYS A 163 2.99 12.27 0.68
N ALA A 164 2.54 11.70 -0.43
CA ALA A 164 1.20 11.95 -0.97
C ALA A 164 0.08 11.51 0.00
N THR A 165 0.29 10.42 0.75
CA THR A 165 -0.62 9.94 1.79
C THR A 165 -0.67 10.91 2.98
N ILE A 166 0.48 11.42 3.44
CA ILE A 166 0.54 12.47 4.47
C ILE A 166 -0.22 13.72 4.01
N ALA A 167 0.03 14.18 2.78
CA ALA A 167 -0.67 15.33 2.21
C ALA A 167 -2.20 15.13 2.20
N LEU A 168 -2.64 13.92 1.85
CA LEU A 168 -4.05 13.56 1.81
C LEU A 168 -4.68 13.61 3.21
N PHE A 169 -4.03 13.06 4.24
CA PHE A 169 -4.53 13.13 5.62
C PHE A 169 -4.46 14.54 6.20
N ALA A 170 -3.36 15.28 5.98
CA ALA A 170 -3.23 16.66 6.42
C ALA A 170 -4.33 17.55 5.83
N GLN A 171 -4.61 17.44 4.53
CA GLN A 171 -5.71 18.16 3.90
C GLN A 171 -7.07 17.82 4.53
N ARG A 172 -7.31 16.55 4.88
CA ARG A 172 -8.56 16.12 5.52
C ARG A 172 -8.70 16.64 6.94
N VAL A 173 -7.65 16.56 7.74
CA VAL A 173 -7.60 17.13 9.08
C VAL A 173 -7.88 18.62 9.03
N HIS A 174 -7.24 19.36 8.12
CA HIS A 174 -7.47 20.80 7.96
C HIS A 174 -8.92 21.12 7.60
N HIS A 175 -9.51 20.40 6.66
CA HIS A 175 -10.89 20.60 6.25
C HIS A 175 -11.90 20.29 7.38
N LEU A 176 -11.60 19.33 8.27
CA LEU A 176 -12.45 19.02 9.42
C LEU A 176 -12.34 20.07 10.52
N LEU A 177 -11.15 20.61 10.76
CA LEU A 177 -10.92 21.63 11.78
C LEU A 177 -11.38 23.03 11.34
N ARG A 178 -11.19 23.38 10.06
CA ARG A 178 -11.39 24.74 9.52
C ARG A 178 -12.13 24.69 8.17
N PRO A 179 -13.43 24.40 8.15
CA PRO A 179 -14.20 24.24 6.91
C PRO A 179 -14.32 25.53 6.08
N THR A 180 -14.23 26.70 6.71
CA THR A 180 -14.38 28.02 6.06
C THR A 180 -13.06 28.59 5.51
N HIS A 181 -11.92 27.99 5.83
CA HIS A 181 -10.62 28.56 5.50
C HIS A 181 -10.19 28.22 4.07
N ASN A 182 -9.31 29.05 3.48
CA ASN A 182 -8.83 28.85 2.12
C ASN A 182 -7.92 27.61 2.01
N VAL A 183 -8.51 26.48 1.60
CA VAL A 183 -7.84 25.18 1.44
C VAL A 183 -6.70 25.21 0.42
N LYS A 184 -6.74 26.12 -0.57
CA LYS A 184 -5.71 26.18 -1.62
C LYS A 184 -4.35 26.59 -1.04
N LYS A 185 -4.33 27.61 -0.17
CA LYS A 185 -3.08 28.08 0.47
C LYS A 185 -2.46 26.97 1.33
N PHE A 186 -3.27 26.34 2.18
CA PHE A 186 -2.82 25.23 3.03
C PHE A 186 -2.24 24.08 2.21
N ASN A 187 -2.93 23.65 1.14
CA ASN A 187 -2.45 22.58 0.28
C ASN A 187 -1.10 22.93 -0.38
N HIS A 188 -0.92 24.15 -0.89
CA HIS A 188 0.36 24.54 -1.49
C HIS A 188 1.49 24.52 -0.47
N THR A 189 1.26 25.03 0.74
CA THR A 189 2.26 24.99 1.82
C THR A 189 2.63 23.57 2.20
N VAL A 190 1.64 22.70 2.44
CA VAL A 190 1.87 21.29 2.80
C VAL A 190 2.60 20.55 1.68
N LEU A 191 2.19 20.75 0.42
CA LEU A 191 2.86 20.13 -0.72
C LEU A 191 4.29 20.63 -0.90
N GLY A 192 4.57 21.91 -0.68
CA GLY A 192 5.93 22.46 -0.71
C GLY A 192 6.83 21.83 0.35
N VAL A 193 6.37 21.75 1.59
CA VAL A 193 7.13 21.11 2.69
C VAL A 193 7.38 19.63 2.41
N LEU A 194 6.36 18.89 1.96
CA LEU A 194 6.50 17.47 1.66
C LEU A 194 7.35 17.21 0.41
N PHE A 195 7.35 18.11 -0.56
CA PHE A 195 8.22 18.04 -1.72
C PHE A 195 9.69 18.24 -1.31
N LEU A 196 9.99 19.24 -0.47
CA LEU A 196 11.34 19.44 0.07
C LEU A 196 11.82 18.24 0.90
N PHE A 197 10.93 17.67 1.72
CA PHE A 197 11.23 16.47 2.49
C PHE A 197 11.47 15.25 1.57
N PHE A 198 10.67 15.10 0.52
CA PHE A 198 10.82 14.06 -0.49
C PHE A 198 12.15 14.18 -1.24
N THR A 199 12.51 15.37 -1.72
CA THR A 199 13.77 15.60 -2.45
C THR A 199 14.97 15.35 -1.54
N ALA A 200 14.99 15.89 -0.32
CA ALA A 200 16.07 15.62 0.63
C ALA A 200 16.22 14.11 0.94
N GLY A 201 15.11 13.42 1.20
CA GLY A 201 15.10 11.98 1.47
C GLY A 201 15.60 11.16 0.28
N SER A 202 15.08 11.41 -0.92
CA SER A 202 15.46 10.69 -2.14
C SER A 202 16.91 10.96 -2.57
N THR A 203 17.41 12.20 -2.43
CA THR A 203 18.82 12.52 -2.65
C THR A 203 19.71 11.78 -1.68
N THR A 204 19.34 11.73 -0.39
CA THR A 204 20.09 10.99 0.63
C THR A 204 20.08 9.49 0.37
N ALA A 205 18.93 8.91 -0.02
CA ALA A 205 18.81 7.50 -0.41
C ALA A 205 19.74 7.17 -1.58
N THR A 206 19.70 8.01 -2.61
CA THR A 206 20.47 7.81 -3.85
C THR A 206 21.96 7.97 -3.59
N TYR A 207 22.35 8.98 -2.81
CA TYR A 207 23.74 9.16 -2.40
C TYR A 207 24.26 7.94 -1.64
N ASN A 208 23.52 7.44 -0.64
CA ASN A 208 23.90 6.23 0.09
C ASN A 208 24.01 5.01 -0.83
N MET A 209 23.10 4.84 -1.77
CA MET A 209 23.18 3.76 -2.76
C MET A 209 24.45 3.89 -3.60
N VAL A 210 24.72 5.07 -4.18
CA VAL A 210 25.88 5.28 -5.07
C VAL A 210 27.21 5.07 -4.34
N VAL A 211 27.34 5.58 -3.11
CA VAL A 211 28.59 5.45 -2.33
C VAL A 211 28.84 4.01 -1.87
N HIS A 212 27.77 3.25 -1.56
CA HIS A 212 27.91 1.88 -1.05
C HIS A 212 27.76 0.78 -2.10
N ALA A 213 27.26 1.11 -3.30
CA ALA A 213 27.22 0.18 -4.43
C ALA A 213 28.64 -0.13 -4.92
N LYS A 214 29.25 -1.18 -4.35
CA LYS A 214 30.52 -1.70 -4.85
C LYS A 214 30.30 -2.25 -6.27
N SER A 215 31.20 -1.89 -7.20
CA SER A 215 31.22 -2.43 -8.56
C SER A 215 31.40 -3.96 -8.59
N ASN A 216 32.06 -4.54 -7.59
CA ASN A 216 32.24 -5.98 -7.43
C ASN A 216 31.10 -6.60 -6.60
N GLY A 217 29.85 -6.45 -7.07
CA GLY A 217 28.68 -7.01 -6.41
C GLY A 217 28.79 -8.54 -6.29
N ARG A 218 28.60 -9.07 -5.07
CA ARG A 218 28.46 -10.52 -4.88
C ARG A 218 27.15 -10.99 -5.54
N PRO A 219 27.13 -12.19 -6.14
CA PRO A 219 25.90 -12.75 -6.70
C PRO A 219 24.83 -12.89 -5.61
N VAL A 220 23.56 -12.88 -6.02
CA VAL A 220 22.44 -13.09 -5.09
C VAL A 220 22.52 -14.52 -4.56
N PRO A 221 22.44 -14.76 -3.24
CA PRO A 221 22.47 -16.11 -2.69
C PRO A 221 21.37 -17.00 -3.31
N ASP A 222 21.73 -18.23 -3.66
CA ASP A 222 20.78 -19.18 -4.21
C ASP A 222 19.61 -19.41 -3.25
N GLY A 223 18.39 -19.40 -3.80
CA GLY A 223 17.17 -19.55 -3.00
C GLY A 223 16.63 -18.27 -2.38
N CYS A 224 17.31 -17.13 -2.50
CA CYS A 224 16.72 -15.86 -2.06
C CYS A 224 16.15 -15.01 -3.21
N PHE A 225 14.83 -14.82 -3.16
CA PHE A 225 14.04 -14.03 -4.13
C PHE A 225 13.54 -12.71 -3.53
N SER A 226 14.34 -12.10 -2.64
CA SER A 226 13.99 -10.87 -1.94
C SER A 226 15.04 -9.80 -2.18
N PHE A 227 14.61 -8.55 -2.33
CA PHE A 227 15.50 -7.38 -2.43
C PHE A 227 16.45 -7.26 -1.22
N ASN A 228 15.99 -7.71 -0.05
CA ASN A 228 16.78 -7.68 1.19
C ASN A 228 17.99 -8.64 1.18
N CYS A 229 18.10 -9.53 0.19
CA CYS A 229 19.22 -10.46 0.05
C CYS A 229 20.34 -9.97 -0.88
N MET A 230 20.16 -8.84 -1.56
CA MET A 230 21.21 -8.28 -2.41
C MET A 230 22.35 -7.73 -1.54
N ALA A 231 23.56 -8.26 -1.70
CA ALA A 231 24.74 -7.85 -0.95
C ALA A 231 25.10 -6.34 -1.03
N PRO A 232 24.84 -5.60 -2.13
CA PRO A 232 25.07 -4.15 -2.20
C PRO A 232 24.13 -3.34 -1.28
N ASN A 233 23.03 -3.93 -0.81
CA ASN A 233 22.22 -3.35 0.25
C ASN A 233 22.91 -3.61 1.59
N GLY A 234 24.03 -2.92 1.81
CA GLY A 234 24.73 -2.94 3.08
C GLY A 234 23.78 -2.61 4.24
N ALA A 235 24.18 -3.01 5.45
CA ALA A 235 23.43 -2.73 6.66
C ALA A 235 23.07 -1.23 6.79
N SER A 236 23.92 -0.33 6.28
CA SER A 236 23.69 1.12 6.25
C SER A 236 22.47 1.53 5.40
N VAL A 237 22.36 1.06 4.16
CA VAL A 237 21.24 1.39 3.26
C VAL A 237 19.93 0.84 3.82
N ARG A 238 19.94 -0.40 4.32
CA ARG A 238 18.78 -1.03 4.96
C ARG A 238 18.36 -0.27 6.23
N LEU A 239 19.32 0.09 7.08
CA LEU A 239 19.07 0.83 8.31
C LEU A 239 18.48 2.21 7.99
N TRP A 240 19.06 2.94 7.04
CA TRP A 240 18.55 4.25 6.62
C TRP A 240 17.13 4.15 6.06
N SER A 241 16.88 3.22 5.14
CA SER A 241 15.53 3.01 4.58
C SER A 241 14.52 2.61 5.66
N SER A 242 14.95 1.83 6.65
CA SER A 242 14.11 1.39 7.77
C SER A 242 13.77 2.56 8.69
N ILE A 243 14.76 3.32 9.15
CA ILE A 243 14.56 4.51 9.99
C ILE A 243 13.60 5.49 9.30
N PHE A 244 13.84 5.76 8.02
CA PHE A 244 13.02 6.70 7.28
C PHE A 244 11.58 6.21 7.14
N THR A 245 11.38 4.93 6.81
CA THR A 245 10.06 4.29 6.75
C THR A 245 9.34 4.32 8.10
N VAL A 246 10.05 4.09 9.21
CA VAL A 246 9.51 4.19 10.58
C VAL A 246 9.03 5.61 10.85
N CYS A 247 9.89 6.61 10.67
CA CYS A 247 9.56 8.01 10.93
C CYS A 247 8.30 8.45 10.18
N ILE A 248 8.21 8.09 8.89
CA ILE A 248 7.07 8.44 8.05
C ILE A 248 5.82 7.69 8.44
N THR A 249 5.95 6.39 8.73
CA THR A 249 4.83 5.57 9.23
C THR A 249 4.27 6.16 10.52
N VAL A 250 5.12 6.59 11.45
CA VAL A 250 4.69 7.25 12.69
C VAL A 250 3.88 8.52 12.38
N VAL A 251 4.36 9.38 11.47
CA VAL A 251 3.63 10.60 11.06
C VAL A 251 2.27 10.26 10.44
N ILE A 252 2.22 9.26 9.55
CA ILE A 252 0.99 8.78 8.93
C ILE A 252 0.02 8.24 10.00
N MET A 253 0.53 7.50 10.98
CA MET A 253 -0.28 6.94 12.08
C MET A 253 -0.85 8.01 12.99
N VAL A 254 -0.05 9.01 13.36
CA VAL A 254 -0.50 10.15 14.17
C VAL A 254 -1.58 10.95 13.42
N LEU A 255 -1.32 11.32 12.17
CA LEU A 255 -2.28 12.08 11.36
C LEU A 255 -3.56 11.29 11.07
N GLY A 256 -3.44 10.00 10.75
CA GLY A 256 -4.57 9.12 10.50
C GLY A 256 -5.43 8.91 11.74
N SER A 257 -4.81 8.69 12.90
CA SER A 257 -5.51 8.56 14.18
C SER A 257 -6.21 9.86 14.58
N TYR A 258 -5.53 11.01 14.38
CA TYR A 258 -6.12 12.31 14.63
C TYR A 258 -7.31 12.60 13.70
N MET A 259 -7.19 12.25 12.42
CA MET A 259 -8.31 12.32 11.47
C MET A 259 -9.48 11.45 11.92
N LEU A 260 -9.25 10.21 12.36
CA LEU A 260 -10.29 9.33 12.88
C LEU A 260 -10.99 9.93 14.11
N TYR A 261 -10.22 10.48 15.06
CA TYR A 261 -10.74 11.18 16.21
C TYR A 261 -11.65 12.34 15.80
N LEU A 262 -11.21 13.20 14.87
CA LEU A 262 -12.02 14.31 14.37
C LEU A 262 -13.28 13.84 13.64
N LEU A 263 -13.19 12.78 12.83
CA LEU A 263 -14.35 12.19 12.16
C LEU A 263 -15.39 11.67 13.15
N HIS A 264 -14.93 11.09 14.27
CA HIS A 264 -15.82 10.65 15.33
C HIS A 264 -16.46 11.84 16.05
N ARG A 265 -15.66 12.83 16.43
CA ARG A 265 -16.10 14.06 17.12
C ARG A 265 -17.13 14.84 16.31
N TYR A 266 -16.90 15.00 15.01
CA TYR A 266 -17.79 15.77 14.12
C TYR A 266 -18.84 14.93 13.40
N ARG A 267 -19.06 13.66 13.82
CA ARG A 267 -20.05 12.76 13.18
C ARG A 267 -21.49 13.31 13.22
N LYS A 268 -21.84 14.07 14.26
CA LYS A 268 -23.17 14.68 14.42
C LYS A 268 -23.36 15.95 13.58
N SER A 269 -22.28 16.52 13.02
CA SER A 269 -22.36 17.72 12.19
C SER A 269 -23.01 17.42 10.84
N LYS A 270 -23.80 18.38 10.31
CA LYS A 270 -24.42 18.32 8.98
C LYS A 270 -23.34 18.45 7.89
N GLN A 271 -22.63 17.37 7.61
CA GLN A 271 -21.67 17.32 6.49
C GLN A 271 -22.37 17.08 5.16
N SER A 272 -21.85 17.67 4.08
CA SER A 272 -22.32 17.38 2.73
C SER A 272 -22.14 15.90 2.38
N VAL A 273 -23.00 15.36 1.50
CA VAL A 273 -22.90 13.97 1.04
C VAL A 273 -21.54 13.68 0.39
N ILE A 274 -20.98 14.67 -0.31
CA ILE A 274 -19.68 14.57 -0.99
C ILE A 274 -18.55 14.47 0.03
N ASP A 275 -18.58 15.29 1.09
CA ASP A 275 -17.55 15.28 2.12
C ASP A 275 -17.60 14.00 2.96
N ARG A 276 -18.80 13.49 3.25
CA ARG A 276 -18.96 12.20 3.90
C ARG A 276 -18.30 11.06 3.11
N LYS A 277 -18.40 11.06 1.78
CA LYS A 277 -17.75 10.05 0.93
C LYS A 277 -16.23 10.20 0.93
N ARG A 278 -15.73 11.44 0.85
CA ARG A 278 -14.28 11.74 0.93
C ARG A 278 -13.69 11.31 2.26
N ASN A 279 -14.39 11.57 3.35
CA ASN A 279 -14.02 11.17 4.70
C ASN A 279 -14.02 9.64 4.85
N LYS A 280 -15.03 8.95 4.30
CA LYS A 280 -15.04 7.49 4.22
C LYS A 280 -13.84 6.96 3.44
N PHE A 281 -13.52 7.53 2.29
CA PHE A 281 -12.36 7.12 1.50
C PHE A 281 -11.05 7.26 2.28
N ALA A 282 -10.81 8.40 2.92
CA ALA A 282 -9.60 8.62 3.72
C ALA A 282 -9.50 7.61 4.89
N LEU A 283 -10.63 7.30 5.52
CA LEU A 283 -10.72 6.26 6.55
C LEU A 283 -10.36 4.86 6.00
N TYR A 284 -10.82 4.49 4.80
CA TYR A 284 -10.39 3.25 4.15
C TYR A 284 -8.90 3.26 3.83
N VAL A 285 -8.36 4.35 3.29
CA VAL A 285 -6.92 4.48 3.00
C VAL A 285 -6.09 4.25 4.26
N PHE A 286 -6.51 4.81 5.39
CA PHE A 286 -5.84 4.62 6.68
C PHE A 286 -5.87 3.15 7.12
N TYR A 287 -7.04 2.52 7.15
CA TYR A 287 -7.15 1.14 7.62
C TYR A 287 -6.44 0.13 6.72
N VAL A 288 -6.58 0.26 5.40
CA VAL A 288 -5.91 -0.64 4.45
C VAL A 288 -4.41 -0.53 4.63
N ARG A 289 -3.88 0.69 4.73
CA ARG A 289 -2.45 0.90 4.98
C ARG A 289 -1.99 0.30 6.31
N PHE A 290 -2.76 0.51 7.38
CA PHE A 290 -2.44 -0.04 8.70
C PHE A 290 -2.32 -1.57 8.66
N VAL A 291 -3.27 -2.24 7.99
CA VAL A 291 -3.30 -3.71 7.90
C VAL A 291 -2.26 -4.26 6.91
N CYS A 292 -2.08 -3.62 5.76
CA CYS A 292 -1.23 -4.15 4.68
C CYS A 292 0.25 -3.77 4.81
N GLU A 293 0.57 -2.66 5.48
CA GLU A 293 1.95 -2.18 5.64
C GLU A 293 2.38 -2.14 7.11
N THR A 294 1.64 -1.44 7.97
CA THR A 294 2.09 -1.15 9.34
C THR A 294 2.18 -2.41 10.20
N ILE A 295 1.14 -3.27 10.19
CA ILE A 295 1.16 -4.51 10.95
C ILE A 295 2.30 -5.45 10.48
N PRO A 296 2.44 -5.79 9.18
CA PRO A 296 3.54 -6.65 8.72
C PRO A 296 4.91 -6.09 9.06
N PHE A 297 5.10 -4.77 8.93
CA PHE A 297 6.36 -4.13 9.29
C PHE A 297 6.67 -4.23 10.79
N LEU A 298 5.70 -3.97 11.67
CA LEU A 298 5.87 -4.12 13.11
C LEU A 298 6.17 -5.58 13.50
N VAL A 299 5.49 -6.54 12.87
CA VAL A 299 5.71 -7.97 13.08
C VAL A 299 7.13 -8.38 12.65
N ASP A 300 7.61 -7.88 11.51
CA ASP A 300 8.98 -8.11 11.03
C ASP A 300 10.03 -7.51 11.99
N VAL A 301 9.83 -6.27 12.46
CA VAL A 301 10.72 -5.64 13.44
C VAL A 301 10.74 -6.43 14.76
N LEU A 302 9.57 -6.83 15.28
CA LEU A 302 9.47 -7.59 16.53
C LEU A 302 10.15 -8.96 16.39
N LEU A 303 9.91 -9.70 15.30
CA LEU A 303 10.53 -11.02 15.09
C LEU A 303 12.03 -10.92 14.84
N SER A 304 12.47 -9.91 14.09
CA SER A 304 13.89 -9.68 13.84
C SER A 304 14.64 -9.33 15.13
N THR A 305 14.05 -8.50 16.01
CA THR A 305 14.69 -8.09 17.26
C THR A 305 14.61 -9.14 18.37
N THR A 306 13.50 -9.87 18.49
CA THR A 306 13.30 -10.83 19.60
C THR A 306 13.81 -12.24 19.28
N ALA A 307 13.69 -12.68 18.03
CA ALA A 307 14.02 -14.05 17.62
C ALA A 307 15.16 -14.12 16.60
N GLY A 308 15.67 -12.98 16.10
CA GLY A 308 16.67 -12.95 15.03
C GLY A 308 16.11 -13.39 13.68
N ILE A 309 14.78 -13.47 13.54
CA ILE A 309 14.09 -13.98 12.34
C ILE A 309 13.71 -12.78 11.45
N ASP A 310 14.38 -12.64 10.30
CA ASP A 310 14.05 -11.66 9.26
C ASP A 310 12.98 -12.27 8.32
N LEU A 311 11.70 -11.95 8.55
CA LEU A 311 10.60 -12.43 7.69
C LEU A 311 10.83 -11.99 6.24
N GLY A 312 11.44 -10.81 6.05
CA GLY A 312 11.92 -10.26 4.78
C GLY A 312 12.76 -11.22 3.94
N LYS A 313 13.53 -12.08 4.60
CA LYS A 313 14.37 -13.09 3.96
C LYS A 313 13.63 -14.41 3.73
N ILE A 314 12.72 -14.80 4.63
CA ILE A 314 12.08 -16.12 4.63
C ILE A 314 10.87 -16.17 3.69
N VAL A 315 10.00 -15.16 3.77
CA VAL A 315 8.68 -15.17 3.10
C VAL A 315 8.76 -14.61 1.67
N GLY A 316 9.97 -14.34 1.16
CA GLY A 316 10.16 -13.84 -0.20
C GLY A 316 9.59 -12.41 -0.40
N PRO A 317 9.01 -12.11 -1.58
CA PRO A 317 8.52 -10.77 -1.95
C PRO A 317 7.19 -10.37 -1.27
N PHE A 318 6.90 -10.82 -0.03
CA PHE A 318 5.64 -10.50 0.65
C PHE A 318 5.41 -8.99 0.78
N GLY A 319 6.47 -8.18 0.88
CA GLY A 319 6.37 -6.73 0.91
C GLY A 319 5.84 -6.13 -0.40
N ALA A 320 6.24 -6.69 -1.55
CA ALA A 320 5.69 -6.30 -2.86
C ALA A 320 4.24 -6.76 -3.01
N LEU A 321 3.91 -7.98 -2.57
CA LEU A 321 2.53 -8.48 -2.57
C LEU A 321 1.61 -7.62 -1.68
N GLY A 322 2.12 -7.19 -0.52
CA GLY A 322 1.40 -6.34 0.41
C GLY A 322 1.17 -4.93 -0.13
N SER A 323 2.20 -4.33 -0.72
CA SER A 323 2.12 -3.08 -1.48
C SER A 323 1.05 -3.18 -2.58
N ALA A 324 1.11 -4.23 -3.40
CA ALA A 324 0.17 -4.44 -4.50
C ALA A 324 -1.28 -4.60 -4.02
N THR A 325 -1.48 -5.34 -2.92
CA THR A 325 -2.79 -5.52 -2.30
C THR A 325 -3.33 -4.20 -1.76
N ASP A 326 -2.49 -3.42 -1.07
CA ASP A 326 -2.83 -2.13 -0.48
C ASP A 326 -3.40 -1.16 -1.53
N PHE A 327 -2.64 -0.89 -2.59
CA PHE A 327 -3.10 0.08 -3.58
C PHE A 327 -4.23 -0.44 -4.47
N THR A 328 -4.34 -1.78 -4.67
CA THR A 328 -5.47 -2.38 -5.39
C THR A 328 -6.76 -2.14 -4.62
N ILE A 329 -6.78 -2.44 -3.32
CA ILE A 329 -7.96 -2.23 -2.46
C ILE A 329 -8.32 -0.75 -2.44
N LYS A 330 -7.36 0.15 -2.23
CA LYS A 330 -7.62 1.60 -2.20
C LYS A 330 -8.22 2.11 -3.52
N THR A 331 -7.69 1.66 -4.67
CA THR A 331 -8.20 2.05 -6.00
C THR A 331 -9.61 1.51 -6.25
N VAL A 332 -9.86 0.24 -5.94
CA VAL A 332 -11.17 -0.41 -6.09
C VAL A 332 -12.22 0.27 -5.20
N VAL A 333 -11.89 0.53 -3.94
CA VAL A 333 -12.78 1.24 -3.00
C VAL A 333 -13.12 2.63 -3.52
N TYR A 334 -12.14 3.39 -4.03
CA TYR A 334 -12.41 4.69 -4.62
C TYR A 334 -13.35 4.61 -5.81
N PHE A 335 -13.10 3.67 -6.73
CA PHE A 335 -13.95 3.45 -7.90
C PHE A 335 -15.41 3.16 -7.52
N PHE A 336 -15.64 2.34 -6.50
CA PHE A 336 -17.00 2.06 -6.03
C PHE A 336 -17.67 3.28 -5.37
N LEU A 337 -16.92 4.06 -4.58
CA LEU A 337 -17.44 5.27 -3.94
C LEU A 337 -17.81 6.36 -4.97
N THR A 338 -17.09 6.47 -6.08
CA THR A 338 -17.38 7.43 -7.16
C THR A 338 -18.56 6.98 -8.04
N ARG A 339 -18.66 5.69 -8.37
CA ARG A 339 -19.73 5.15 -9.23
C ARG A 339 -21.13 5.36 -8.65
N GLN A 340 -21.29 5.24 -7.33
CA GLN A 340 -22.59 5.41 -6.65
C GLN A 340 -23.24 6.80 -6.83
N HIS A 341 -22.53 7.80 -7.34
CA HIS A 341 -23.09 9.14 -7.51
C HIS A 341 -23.92 9.29 -8.80
N LYS A 342 -23.56 8.59 -9.88
CA LYS A 342 -24.25 8.79 -11.17
C LYS A 342 -25.72 8.34 -11.12
N THR A 343 -26.05 7.35 -10.29
CA THR A 343 -27.40 6.79 -10.23
C THR A 343 -28.38 7.63 -9.41
N SER A 344 -27.91 8.42 -8.43
CA SER A 344 -28.78 9.24 -7.58
C SER A 344 -29.10 10.61 -8.17
N GLY A 345 -28.25 11.15 -9.05
CA GLY A 345 -28.48 12.45 -9.68
C GLY A 345 -29.57 12.42 -10.76
N VAL A 346 -29.75 11.29 -11.43
CA VAL A 346 -30.75 11.16 -12.52
C VAL A 346 -32.19 11.11 -11.96
N ALA A 347 -32.38 10.72 -10.70
CA ALA A 347 -33.70 10.72 -10.07
C ALA A 347 -34.18 12.12 -9.65
N LEU A 348 -33.27 13.07 -9.42
CA LEU A 348 -33.64 14.42 -8.98
C LEU A 348 -33.99 15.35 -10.14
N TYR A 349 -33.42 15.13 -11.33
CA TYR A 349 -33.73 15.89 -12.55
C TYR A 349 -35.00 15.41 -13.30
N ARG A 350 -35.71 14.41 -12.77
CA ARG A 350 -36.99 13.93 -13.32
C ARG A 350 -38.21 14.37 -12.50
N LEU A 351 -37.99 15.17 -11.45
CA LEU A 351 -39.02 15.66 -10.52
C LEU A 351 -39.05 17.19 -10.42
N THR A 352 -38.38 17.87 -11.34
CA THR A 352 -38.50 19.31 -11.63
C THR A 352 -38.73 19.43 -13.12
#